data_AF-V9VV81-F1
#
_entry.id   AF-V9VV81-F1
#
_cell.length_a   1.000
_cell.length_b   1.000
_cell.length_c   1.000
_cell.angle_alpha   90.00
_cell.angle_beta   90.00
_cell.angle_gamma   90.00
#
_symmetry.space_group_name_H-M   'P 1'
#
loop_
_entity.id
_entity.type
_entity.pdbx_description
1 polymer ?
#
loop_
_entity_poly.entity_id
_entity_poly.type
_entity_poly.pdbx_seq_one_letter_code
_entity_poly.pdbx_strand_id
1 'polypeptide(L)'
;MAREKSQGAEKSASLYRMAMPGHLCPFGLKSKSMLERKGYTVDDNLLETRDQVNAFKKAHGVEMTPVTYIGGDRIGGYTDLKRHFGYRVLGKDETTYTPVIAIFASTALMALAIVLNLHDGFPVLTWPKWFFALSMAALAIQKLQDVESFVNGFLGYDLLARRFVPYGYAYPFAELYTGVGMMALIGTGSWLIWLVAPVGIIIGTIGAISVIKAVYIDRRELTCACVGGGSNVPLGFISLTENLVMLGMGVWMLAAQIAG
;
A
#
# COMPACT_ATOMS: atom_id res chain seq x y z
N MET A 1 -26.00 -31.01 15.63
CA MET A 1 -24.56 -31.22 15.87
C MET A 1 -23.76 -29.93 15.98
N ALA A 2 -23.47 -29.17 14.90
CA ALA A 2 -22.65 -27.95 14.98
C ALA A 2 -23.22 -26.86 15.91
N ARG A 3 -24.55 -26.65 15.88
CA ARG A 3 -25.24 -25.70 16.76
C ARG A 3 -25.20 -26.12 18.23
N GLU A 4 -25.48 -27.39 18.50
CA GLU A 4 -25.50 -27.97 19.86
C GLU A 4 -24.12 -27.92 20.53
N LYS A 5 -23.03 -28.16 19.77
CA LYS A 5 -21.67 -28.07 20.30
C LYS A 5 -21.26 -26.67 20.76
N SER A 6 -21.92 -25.63 20.25
CA SER A 6 -21.68 -24.24 20.65
C SER A 6 -22.64 -23.74 21.73
N GLN A 7 -23.51 -24.59 22.26
CA GLN A 7 -24.43 -24.26 23.36
C GLN A 7 -23.88 -24.83 24.68
N GLY A 8 -23.16 -24.00 25.43
CA GLY A 8 -22.68 -24.28 26.79
C GLY A 8 -22.66 -23.01 27.64
N ALA A 9 -22.68 -23.15 28.97
CA ALA A 9 -22.65 -22.03 29.91
C ALA A 9 -21.31 -21.27 29.91
N GLU A 10 -20.25 -21.89 29.39
CA GLU A 10 -18.96 -21.26 29.12
C GLU A 10 -18.90 -20.70 27.69
N LYS A 11 -18.05 -19.69 27.46
CA LYS A 11 -17.81 -19.12 26.13
C LYS A 11 -17.26 -20.20 25.19
N SER A 12 -18.13 -20.89 24.44
CA SER A 12 -17.75 -21.92 23.47
C SER A 12 -18.05 -21.47 22.04
N ALA A 13 -17.19 -21.87 21.11
CA ALA A 13 -17.36 -21.60 19.69
C ALA A 13 -16.94 -22.80 18.86
N SER A 14 -17.75 -23.16 17.86
CA SER A 14 -17.39 -24.21 16.89
C SER A 14 -16.87 -23.57 15.61
N LEU A 15 -15.67 -23.96 15.20
CA LEU A 15 -15.02 -23.45 14.00
C LEU A 15 -14.82 -24.60 13.01
N TYR A 16 -15.34 -24.44 11.80
CA TYR A 16 -15.11 -25.37 10.70
C TYR A 16 -14.13 -24.74 9.71
N ARG A 17 -12.95 -25.33 9.55
CA ARG A 17 -11.90 -24.78 8.66
C ARG A 17 -11.20 -25.88 7.87
N MET A 18 -10.71 -25.51 6.69
CA MET A 18 -9.90 -26.41 5.86
C MET A 18 -8.50 -26.57 6.44
N ALA A 19 -8.03 -27.81 6.48
CA ALA A 19 -6.66 -28.18 6.81
C ALA A 19 -6.30 -29.44 6.02
N MET A 20 -6.17 -29.30 4.70
CA MET A 20 -5.80 -30.40 3.81
C MET A 20 -4.26 -30.50 3.74
N PRO A 21 -3.68 -31.67 3.45
CA PRO A 21 -2.25 -31.80 3.17
C PRO A 21 -1.82 -30.80 2.09
N GLY A 22 -0.84 -29.94 2.39
CA GLY A 22 -0.35 -28.91 1.47
C GLY A 22 -1.26 -27.68 1.29
N HIS A 23 -2.42 -27.60 1.95
CA HIS A 23 -3.32 -26.45 1.83
C HIS A 23 -3.94 -26.05 3.19
N LEU A 24 -3.27 -25.12 3.86
CA LEU A 24 -3.74 -24.51 5.10
C LEU A 24 -4.55 -23.25 4.81
N CYS A 25 -5.75 -23.14 5.37
CA CYS A 25 -6.58 -21.95 5.22
C CYS A 25 -6.13 -20.82 6.19
N PRO A 26 -5.59 -19.69 5.70
CA PRO A 26 -5.12 -18.61 6.56
C PRO A 26 -6.26 -17.96 7.36
N PHE A 27 -7.44 -17.83 6.75
CA PHE A 27 -8.62 -17.26 7.42
C PHE A 27 -9.15 -18.17 8.53
N GLY A 28 -9.01 -19.49 8.39
CA GLY A 28 -9.36 -20.45 9.44
C GLY A 28 -8.49 -20.26 10.68
N LEU A 29 -7.18 -20.17 10.48
CA LEU A 29 -6.23 -19.91 11.58
C LEU A 29 -6.46 -18.55 12.25
N LYS A 30 -6.72 -17.50 11.46
CA LYS A 30 -7.06 -16.17 11.99
C LYS A 30 -8.36 -16.19 12.80
N SER A 31 -9.37 -16.94 12.36
CA SER A 31 -10.64 -17.09 13.09
C SER A 31 -10.43 -17.83 14.42
N LYS A 32 -9.67 -18.93 14.41
CA LYS A 32 -9.30 -19.68 15.62
C LYS A 32 -8.60 -18.79 16.64
N SER A 33 -7.53 -18.12 16.22
CA SER A 33 -6.77 -17.24 17.11
C SER A 33 -7.60 -16.08 17.65
N MET A 34 -8.53 -15.55 16.86
CA MET A 34 -9.45 -14.48 17.31
C MET A 34 -10.40 -14.95 18.40
N LEU A 35 -10.99 -16.13 18.25
CA LEU A 35 -11.88 -16.74 19.24
C LEU A 35 -11.14 -17.01 20.56
N GLU A 36 -9.95 -17.62 20.48
CA GLU A 36 -9.10 -17.90 21.65
C GLU A 36 -8.75 -16.61 22.40
N ARG A 37 -8.36 -15.54 21.70
CA ARG A 37 -8.05 -14.23 22.31
C ARG A 37 -9.26 -13.56 22.98
N LYS A 38 -10.49 -13.90 22.57
CA LYS A 38 -11.72 -13.41 23.20
C LYS A 38 -12.19 -14.29 24.37
N GLY A 39 -11.39 -15.30 24.71
CA GLY A 39 -11.65 -16.23 25.81
C GLY A 39 -12.66 -17.31 25.48
N TYR A 40 -12.80 -17.67 24.19
CA TYR A 40 -13.64 -18.80 23.79
C TYR A 40 -12.84 -20.10 23.79
N THR A 41 -13.45 -21.16 24.31
CA THR A 41 -13.03 -22.54 24.07
C THR A 41 -13.47 -22.93 22.66
N VAL A 42 -12.51 -23.17 21.77
CA VAL A 42 -12.77 -23.42 20.34
C VAL A 42 -12.82 -24.91 20.05
N ASP A 43 -13.98 -25.39 19.61
CA ASP A 43 -14.15 -26.70 18.98
C ASP A 43 -13.71 -26.62 17.51
N ASP A 44 -12.43 -26.91 17.27
CA ASP A 44 -11.75 -26.78 15.98
C ASP A 44 -12.01 -28.02 15.10
N ASN A 45 -13.03 -27.94 14.25
CA ASN A 45 -13.44 -29.02 13.34
C ASN A 45 -12.72 -28.86 11.99
N LEU A 46 -11.77 -29.76 11.72
CA LEU A 46 -10.95 -29.74 10.51
C LEU A 46 -11.66 -30.44 9.34
N LEU A 47 -11.61 -29.80 8.18
CA LEU A 47 -12.01 -30.38 6.90
C LEU A 47 -10.72 -30.70 6.12
N GLU A 48 -10.37 -31.98 6.09
CA GLU A 48 -9.09 -32.51 5.60
C GLU A 48 -9.15 -32.96 4.14
N THR A 49 -10.34 -33.13 3.58
CA THR A 49 -10.54 -33.47 2.16
C THR A 49 -11.51 -32.52 1.45
N ARG A 50 -11.38 -32.43 0.12
CA ARG A 50 -12.26 -31.59 -0.70
C ARG A 50 -13.71 -32.08 -0.68
N ASP A 51 -13.92 -33.38 -0.58
CA ASP A 51 -15.25 -33.97 -0.43
C ASP A 51 -15.87 -33.61 0.91
N GLN A 52 -15.11 -33.60 2.01
CA GLN A 52 -15.58 -33.10 3.30
C GLN A 52 -15.97 -31.63 3.24
N VAL A 53 -15.19 -30.80 2.54
CA VAL A 53 -15.51 -29.38 2.33
C VAL A 53 -16.80 -29.21 1.55
N ASN A 54 -16.95 -29.91 0.43
CA ASN A 54 -18.14 -29.84 -0.42
C ASN A 54 -19.39 -30.37 0.31
N ALA A 55 -19.25 -31.48 1.02
CA ALA A 55 -20.31 -32.04 1.86
C ALA A 55 -20.72 -31.07 2.96
N PHE A 56 -19.76 -30.45 3.65
CA PHE A 56 -20.02 -29.45 4.69
C PHE A 56 -20.76 -28.23 4.12
N LYS A 57 -20.28 -27.67 3.00
CA LYS A 57 -20.90 -26.54 2.30
C LYS A 57 -22.35 -26.83 1.93
N LYS A 58 -22.61 -28.01 1.35
CA LYS A 58 -23.95 -28.46 0.97
C LYS A 58 -24.85 -28.66 2.19
N ALA A 59 -24.35 -29.32 3.23
CA ALA A 59 -25.13 -29.61 4.44
C ALA A 59 -25.49 -28.35 5.25
N HIS A 60 -24.64 -27.32 5.24
CA HIS A 60 -24.84 -26.11 6.04
C HIS A 60 -25.27 -24.89 5.21
N GLY A 61 -25.47 -25.05 3.90
CA GLY A 61 -25.88 -23.97 3.00
C GLY A 61 -24.92 -22.77 3.05
N VAL A 62 -23.62 -23.04 2.97
CA VAL A 62 -22.56 -22.02 2.99
C VAL A 62 -21.69 -22.14 1.74
N GLU A 63 -21.36 -21.00 1.13
CA GLU A 63 -20.55 -20.98 -0.09
C GLU A 63 -19.05 -21.18 0.18
N MET A 64 -18.60 -20.77 1.38
CA MET A 64 -17.19 -20.61 1.71
C MET A 64 -16.88 -21.13 3.13
N THR A 65 -15.64 -21.54 3.34
CA THR A 65 -15.05 -21.87 4.65
C THR A 65 -13.85 -20.93 4.90
N PRO A 66 -13.51 -20.58 6.15
CA PRO A 66 -14.04 -21.12 7.40
C PRO A 66 -15.43 -20.60 7.76
N VAL A 67 -16.14 -21.33 8.61
CA VAL A 67 -17.42 -20.89 9.20
C VAL A 67 -17.37 -21.04 10.71
N THR A 68 -17.76 -19.97 11.41
CA THR A 68 -17.79 -19.91 12.87
C THR A 68 -19.23 -19.94 13.39
N TYR A 69 -19.45 -20.72 14.46
CA TYR A 69 -20.69 -20.78 15.21
C TYR A 69 -20.42 -20.40 16.67
N ILE A 70 -21.27 -19.57 17.27
CA ILE A 70 -21.20 -19.15 18.68
C ILE A 70 -22.62 -19.24 19.25
N GLY A 71 -22.81 -19.91 20.39
CA GLY A 71 -24.13 -19.96 21.05
C GLY A 71 -25.24 -20.66 20.25
N GLY A 72 -24.89 -21.45 19.23
CA GLY A 72 -25.83 -22.05 18.28
C GLY A 72 -26.07 -21.22 17.02
N ASP A 73 -25.63 -19.97 17.00
CA ASP A 73 -25.83 -19.05 15.90
C ASP A 73 -24.68 -19.09 14.90
N ARG A 74 -25.02 -19.04 13.61
CA ARG A 74 -24.04 -19.00 12.53
C ARG A 74 -23.54 -17.56 12.37
N ILE A 75 -22.31 -17.31 12.82
CA ILE A 75 -21.68 -16.00 12.68
C ILE A 75 -21.20 -15.77 11.24
N GLY A 76 -20.65 -16.81 10.61
CA GLY A 76 -20.17 -16.74 9.22
C GLY A 76 -18.65 -16.85 9.11
N GLY A 77 -18.06 -16.19 8.11
CA GLY A 77 -16.63 -16.26 7.83
C GLY A 77 -15.79 -15.38 8.76
N TYR A 78 -14.48 -15.30 8.50
CA TYR A 78 -13.57 -14.46 9.30
C TYR A 78 -14.00 -12.98 9.34
N THR A 79 -14.48 -12.47 8.21
CA THR A 79 -14.99 -11.09 8.08
C THR A 79 -16.21 -10.85 8.99
N ASP A 80 -17.14 -11.80 9.02
CA ASP A 80 -18.35 -11.69 9.85
C ASP A 80 -18.02 -11.86 11.34
N LEU A 81 -17.06 -12.73 11.65
CA LEU A 81 -16.52 -12.88 13.00
C LEU A 81 -15.87 -11.59 13.52
N LYS A 82 -15.13 -10.88 12.66
CA LYS A 82 -14.61 -9.55 13.00
C LYS A 82 -15.74 -8.58 13.35
N ARG A 83 -16.81 -8.53 12.54
CA ARG A 83 -17.98 -7.67 12.81
C ARG A 83 -18.66 -8.04 14.13
N HIS A 84 -18.85 -9.34 14.39
CA HIS A 84 -19.45 -9.83 15.63
C HIS A 84 -18.72 -9.34 16.88
N PHE A 85 -17.39 -9.29 16.84
CA PHE A 85 -16.57 -8.75 17.95
C PHE A 85 -16.37 -7.23 17.92
N GLY A 86 -17.10 -6.50 17.07
CA GLY A 86 -17.03 -5.04 16.98
C GLY A 86 -15.75 -4.52 16.31
N TYR A 87 -14.96 -5.37 15.63
CA TYR A 87 -13.82 -4.89 14.87
C TYR A 87 -14.30 -4.19 13.60
N ARG A 88 -13.66 -3.06 13.28
CA ARG A 88 -13.83 -2.41 11.98
C ARG A 88 -13.37 -3.37 10.87
N VAL A 89 -14.24 -3.54 9.89
CA VAL A 89 -13.96 -4.28 8.66
C VAL A 89 -14.03 -3.27 7.54
N LEU A 90 -12.89 -3.04 6.88
CA LEU A 90 -12.81 -2.16 5.72
C LEU A 90 -13.81 -2.62 4.66
N GLY A 91 -14.71 -1.72 4.26
CA GLY A 91 -15.51 -1.89 3.05
C GLY A 91 -14.61 -2.00 1.82
N LYS A 92 -15.13 -2.59 0.73
CA LYS A 92 -14.38 -2.73 -0.54
C LYS A 92 -13.88 -1.39 -1.10
N ASP A 93 -14.58 -0.30 -0.77
CA ASP A 93 -14.31 1.06 -1.26
C ASP A 93 -13.74 1.99 -0.16
N GLU A 94 -13.41 1.47 1.03
CA GLU A 94 -12.84 2.31 2.10
C GLU A 94 -11.38 2.67 1.81
N THR A 95 -11.07 3.96 1.99
CA THR A 95 -9.73 4.48 1.74
C THR A 95 -8.74 4.07 2.84
N THR A 96 -7.54 3.67 2.45
CA THR A 96 -6.52 3.16 3.39
C THR A 96 -5.18 3.85 3.17
N TYR A 97 -4.81 4.77 4.07
CA TYR A 97 -3.52 5.48 4.03
C TYR A 97 -2.35 4.71 4.66
N THR A 98 -2.61 3.56 5.30
CA THR A 98 -1.59 2.79 6.03
C THR A 98 -0.34 2.48 5.20
N PRO A 99 -0.43 2.03 3.93
CA PRO A 99 0.75 1.79 3.11
C PRO A 99 1.58 3.06 2.87
N VAL A 100 0.90 4.18 2.63
CA VAL A 100 1.53 5.48 2.37
C VAL A 100 2.24 5.99 3.62
N ILE A 101 1.57 5.95 4.76
CA ILE A 101 2.15 6.34 6.05
C ILE A 101 3.36 5.44 6.36
N ALA A 102 3.27 4.14 6.10
CA ALA A 102 4.38 3.22 6.32
C ALA A 102 5.60 3.57 5.46
N ILE A 103 5.40 3.92 4.17
CA ILE A 103 6.49 4.34 3.28
C ILE A 103 7.14 5.63 3.82
N PHE A 104 6.36 6.70 4.01
CA PHE A 104 6.90 7.99 4.43
C PHE A 104 7.51 7.95 5.84
N ALA A 105 6.90 7.22 6.78
CA ALA A 105 7.49 7.06 8.12
C ALA A 105 8.81 6.30 8.05
N SER A 106 8.89 5.24 7.26
CA SER A 106 10.12 4.47 7.09
C SER A 106 11.21 5.30 6.44
N THR A 107 10.90 6.05 5.37
CA THR A 107 11.88 6.89 4.68
C THR A 107 12.32 8.09 5.52
N ALA A 108 11.44 8.65 6.36
CA ALA A 108 11.78 9.68 7.33
C ALA A 108 12.79 9.18 8.38
N LEU A 109 12.56 7.97 8.91
CA LEU A 109 13.47 7.32 9.86
C LEU A 109 14.81 6.94 9.20
N MET A 110 14.79 6.44 7.97
CA MET A 110 16.03 6.17 7.21
C MET A 110 16.82 7.45 6.94
N ALA A 111 16.16 8.54 6.53
CA ALA A 111 16.80 9.84 6.36
C ALA A 111 17.40 10.36 7.67
N LEU A 112 16.69 10.17 8.80
CA LEU A 112 17.19 10.52 10.11
C LEU A 112 18.44 9.73 10.48
N ALA A 113 18.42 8.41 10.26
CA ALA A 113 19.57 7.55 10.50
C ALA A 113 20.79 7.95 9.65
N ILE A 114 20.59 8.28 8.38
CA ILE A 114 21.65 8.76 7.49
C ILE A 114 22.24 10.08 8.00
N VAL A 115 21.41 11.07 8.35
CA VAL A 115 21.88 12.37 8.81
C VAL A 115 22.63 12.25 10.13
N LEU A 116 22.13 11.46 11.08
CA LEU A 116 22.80 11.26 12.37
C LEU A 116 24.11 10.48 12.27
N ASN A 117 24.27 9.65 11.24
CA ASN A 117 25.46 8.79 11.10
C ASN A 117 26.55 9.39 10.22
N LEU A 118 26.18 10.10 9.14
CA LEU A 118 27.11 10.53 8.10
C LEU A 118 27.39 12.04 8.09
N HIS A 119 26.68 12.84 8.89
CA HIS A 119 26.88 14.29 8.98
C HIS A 119 27.29 14.73 10.38
N ASP A 120 28.12 15.76 10.45
CA ASP A 120 28.47 16.39 11.73
C ASP A 120 27.29 17.21 12.26
N GLY A 121 26.81 16.87 13.46
CA GLY A 121 25.65 17.50 14.08
C GLY A 121 24.33 17.18 13.38
N PHE A 122 23.37 18.10 13.43
CA PHE A 122 22.07 17.93 12.77
C PHE A 122 21.78 19.09 11.80
N PRO A 123 22.29 19.01 10.55
CA PRO A 123 21.96 19.99 9.53
C PRO A 123 20.47 19.89 9.16
N VAL A 124 19.67 20.80 9.70
CA VAL A 124 18.19 20.81 9.60
C VAL A 124 17.70 20.75 8.15
N LEU A 125 18.43 21.36 7.21
CA LEU A 125 18.06 21.38 5.80
C LEU A 125 18.50 20.14 5.01
N THR A 126 19.35 19.29 5.58
CA THR A 126 19.87 18.08 4.91
C THR A 126 18.94 16.89 5.11
N TRP A 127 18.29 16.81 6.28
CA TRP A 127 17.33 15.74 6.57
C TRP A 127 16.14 15.71 5.59
N PRO A 128 15.46 16.83 5.27
CA PRO A 128 14.38 16.83 4.29
C PRO A 128 14.83 16.38 2.90
N LYS A 129 16.06 16.72 2.48
CA LYS A 129 16.59 16.32 1.15
C LYS A 129 16.71 14.80 1.04
N TRP A 130 17.29 14.17 2.06
CA TRP A 130 17.37 12.70 2.15
C TRP A 130 15.99 12.07 2.24
N PHE A 131 15.10 12.64 3.05
CA PHE A 131 13.73 12.15 3.19
C PHE A 131 12.98 12.14 1.86
N PHE A 132 13.03 13.24 1.10
CA PHE A 132 12.36 13.33 -0.19
C PHE A 132 12.96 12.41 -1.24
N ALA A 133 14.29 12.32 -1.31
CA ALA A 133 14.96 11.46 -2.28
C ALA A 133 14.68 9.96 -2.01
N LEU A 134 14.71 9.54 -0.73
CA LEU A 134 14.33 8.19 -0.32
C LEU A 134 12.84 7.90 -0.57
N SER A 135 11.97 8.86 -0.29
CA SER A 135 10.52 8.70 -0.53
C SER A 135 10.22 8.53 -2.02
N MET A 136 10.87 9.32 -2.88
CA MET A 136 10.75 9.16 -4.32
C MET A 136 11.22 7.79 -4.80
N ALA A 137 12.39 7.33 -4.34
CA ALA A 137 12.88 6.01 -4.70
C ALA A 137 11.94 4.89 -4.22
N ALA A 138 11.41 5.00 -3.00
CA ALA A 138 10.46 4.04 -2.46
C ALA A 138 9.13 4.01 -3.23
N LEU A 139 8.57 5.16 -3.60
CA LEU A 139 7.34 5.25 -4.41
C LEU A 139 7.58 4.75 -5.84
N ALA A 140 8.73 5.04 -6.44
CA ALA A 140 9.10 4.50 -7.73
C ALA A 140 9.18 2.97 -7.71
N ILE A 141 9.71 2.37 -6.64
CA ILE A 141 9.70 0.91 -6.45
C ILE A 141 8.27 0.37 -6.40
N GLN A 142 7.33 1.05 -5.74
CA GLN A 142 5.92 0.62 -5.72
C GLN A 142 5.29 0.68 -7.12
N LYS A 143 5.62 1.69 -7.92
CA LYS A 143 5.18 1.81 -9.32
C LYS A 143 5.80 0.70 -10.20
N LEU A 144 7.02 0.27 -9.90
CA LEU A 144 7.74 -0.78 -10.62
C LEU A 144 7.30 -2.20 -10.27
N GLN A 145 6.69 -2.43 -9.10
CA GLN A 145 6.18 -3.76 -8.71
C GLN A 145 5.09 -4.26 -9.66
N ASP A 146 4.25 -3.35 -10.16
CA ASP A 146 3.21 -3.65 -11.14
C ASP A 146 3.07 -2.46 -12.10
N VAL A 147 3.95 -2.43 -13.10
CA VAL A 147 4.00 -1.35 -14.10
C VAL A 147 2.70 -1.27 -14.90
N GLU A 148 2.09 -2.40 -15.22
CA GLU A 148 0.86 -2.44 -16.02
C GLU A 148 -0.31 -1.80 -15.26
N SER A 149 -0.48 -2.18 -13.99
CA SER A 149 -1.48 -1.57 -13.11
C SER A 149 -1.22 -0.07 -12.89
N PHE A 150 0.05 0.32 -12.73
CA PHE A 150 0.44 1.72 -12.67
C PHE A 150 0.05 2.49 -13.93
N VAL A 151 0.43 2.01 -15.12
CA VAL A 151 0.18 2.70 -16.40
C VAL A 151 -1.31 2.88 -16.63
N ASN A 152 -2.12 1.85 -16.35
CA ASN A 152 -3.58 1.93 -16.47
C ASN A 152 -4.17 3.06 -15.60
N GLY A 153 -3.68 3.21 -14.36
CA GLY A 153 -4.08 4.33 -13.50
C GLY A 153 -3.50 5.68 -13.96
N PHE A 154 -2.26 5.69 -14.44
CA PHE A 154 -1.52 6.89 -14.83
C PHE A 154 -2.12 7.57 -16.07
N LEU A 155 -2.52 6.78 -17.08
CA LEU A 155 -3.28 7.24 -18.25
C LEU A 155 -4.61 7.90 -17.84
N GLY A 156 -5.13 7.56 -16.67
CA GLY A 156 -6.33 8.14 -16.08
C GLY A 156 -6.21 9.64 -15.78
N TYR A 157 -5.01 10.23 -15.73
CA TYR A 157 -4.85 11.67 -15.43
C TYR A 157 -3.66 12.35 -16.10
N ASP A 158 -2.57 11.65 -16.39
CA ASP A 158 -1.36 12.28 -16.92
C ASP A 158 -1.56 12.71 -18.38
N LEU A 159 -1.30 13.99 -18.67
CA LEU A 159 -1.53 14.58 -19.99
C LEU A 159 -0.56 14.05 -21.05
N LEU A 160 0.70 13.83 -20.69
CA LEU A 160 1.71 13.35 -21.63
C LEU A 160 1.52 11.85 -21.88
N ALA A 161 1.26 11.06 -20.84
CA ALA A 161 1.01 9.63 -20.97
C ALA A 161 -0.21 9.34 -21.86
N ARG A 162 -1.29 10.13 -21.72
CA ARG A 162 -2.46 10.04 -22.60
C ARG A 162 -2.13 10.31 -24.08
N ARG A 163 -1.15 11.18 -24.35
CA ARG A 163 -0.73 11.51 -25.71
C ARG A 163 0.29 10.51 -26.26
N PHE A 164 1.15 9.98 -25.40
CA PHE A 164 2.23 9.06 -25.74
C PHE A 164 2.34 7.97 -24.66
N VAL A 165 1.62 6.86 -24.84
CA VAL A 165 1.54 5.76 -23.87
C VAL A 165 2.91 5.20 -23.44
N PRO A 166 3.92 5.06 -24.32
CA PRO A 166 5.24 4.58 -23.89
C PRO A 166 5.91 5.44 -22.80
N TYR A 167 5.56 6.74 -22.70
CA TYR A 167 6.01 7.56 -21.57
C TYR A 167 5.49 7.05 -20.23
N GLY A 168 4.26 6.55 -20.16
CA GLY A 168 3.70 5.95 -18.95
C GLY A 168 4.54 4.76 -18.46
N TYR A 169 5.02 3.92 -19.38
CA TYR A 169 5.90 2.79 -19.05
C TYR A 169 7.31 3.23 -18.64
N ALA A 170 7.82 4.33 -19.21
CA ALA A 170 9.13 4.87 -18.88
C ALA A 170 9.13 5.68 -17.56
N TYR A 171 7.99 6.24 -17.15
CA TYR A 171 7.88 7.15 -16.01
C TYR A 171 8.40 6.56 -14.69
N PRO A 172 8.01 5.34 -14.26
CA PRO A 172 8.51 4.77 -13.00
C PRO A 172 10.04 4.62 -12.96
N PHE A 173 10.65 4.34 -14.11
CA PHE A 173 12.11 4.25 -14.24
C PHE A 173 12.77 5.63 -14.18
N ALA A 174 12.20 6.62 -14.86
CA ALA A 174 12.69 8.00 -14.81
C ALA A 174 12.60 8.59 -13.39
N GLU A 175 11.55 8.23 -12.66
CA GLU A 175 11.35 8.63 -11.28
C GLU A 175 12.33 7.95 -10.32
N LEU A 176 12.55 6.63 -10.48
CA LEU A 176 13.59 5.92 -9.72
C LEU A 176 14.98 6.51 -10.00
N TYR A 177 15.29 6.73 -11.28
CA TYR A 177 16.53 7.37 -11.72
C TYR A 177 16.72 8.73 -11.05
N THR A 178 15.66 9.54 -11.01
CA THR A 178 15.68 10.86 -10.38
C THR A 178 15.88 10.75 -8.86
N GLY A 179 15.15 9.88 -8.17
CA GLY A 179 15.27 9.69 -6.72
C GLY A 179 16.65 9.19 -6.29
N VAL A 180 17.19 8.20 -7.00
CA VAL A 180 18.56 7.68 -6.76
C VAL A 180 19.62 8.71 -7.12
N GLY A 181 19.45 9.40 -8.25
CA GLY A 181 20.34 10.48 -8.67
C GLY A 181 20.37 11.64 -7.67
N MET A 182 19.22 12.02 -7.11
CA MET A 182 19.15 13.00 -6.03
C MET A 182 19.96 12.55 -4.81
N MET A 183 19.77 11.30 -4.34
CA MET A 183 20.55 10.77 -3.21
C MET A 183 22.06 10.81 -3.46
N ALA A 184 22.51 10.43 -4.65
CA ALA A 184 23.92 10.39 -5.00
C ALA A 184 24.58 11.79 -5.09
N LEU A 185 23.78 12.84 -5.30
CA LEU A 185 24.27 14.18 -5.65
C LEU A 185 23.99 15.25 -4.60
N ILE A 186 23.28 14.91 -3.51
CA ILE A 186 23.07 15.84 -2.39
C ILE A 186 24.44 16.27 -1.83
N GLY A 187 24.75 17.57 -1.99
CA GLY A 187 25.94 18.19 -1.40
C GLY A 187 27.26 17.91 -2.13
N THR A 188 27.25 17.29 -3.32
CA THR A 188 28.49 16.95 -4.04
C THR A 188 28.97 18.02 -5.02
N GLY A 189 28.10 18.92 -5.50
CA GLY A 189 28.46 19.92 -6.53
C GLY A 189 28.93 19.32 -7.86
N SER A 190 28.57 18.07 -8.13
CA SER A 190 29.04 17.33 -9.29
C SER A 190 28.32 17.74 -10.57
N TRP A 191 29.03 17.76 -11.71
CA TRP A 191 28.43 17.95 -13.03
C TRP A 191 27.27 16.98 -13.26
N LEU A 192 27.32 15.76 -12.72
CA LEU A 192 26.25 14.75 -12.81
C LEU A 192 24.84 15.29 -12.49
N ILE A 193 24.72 16.38 -11.73
CA ILE A 193 23.47 17.13 -11.52
C ILE A 193 22.78 17.49 -12.83
N TRP A 194 23.51 17.85 -13.89
CA TRP A 194 22.97 18.17 -15.21
C TRP A 194 22.34 16.96 -15.92
N LEU A 195 22.67 15.73 -15.53
CA LEU A 195 22.02 14.53 -16.07
C LEU A 195 20.71 14.22 -15.34
N VAL A 196 20.68 14.44 -14.02
CA VAL A 196 19.57 14.04 -13.15
C VAL A 196 18.49 15.12 -13.06
N ALA A 197 18.90 16.37 -12.79
CA ALA A 197 17.96 17.43 -12.44
C ALA A 197 16.98 17.81 -13.56
N PRO A 198 17.39 17.88 -14.85
CA PRO A 198 16.45 18.16 -15.93
C PRO A 198 15.35 17.10 -16.06
N VAL A 199 15.67 15.83 -15.85
CA VAL A 199 14.69 14.74 -15.89
C VAL A 199 13.63 14.95 -14.82
N GLY A 200 14.05 15.18 -13.56
CA GLY A 200 13.13 15.44 -12.45
C GLY A 200 12.27 16.68 -12.65
N ILE A 201 12.85 17.77 -13.17
CA ILE A 201 12.10 19.00 -13.48
C ILE A 201 11.04 18.75 -14.53
N ILE A 202 11.39 18.07 -15.63
CA ILE A 202 10.46 17.82 -16.74
C ILE A 202 9.30 16.94 -16.28
N ILE A 203 9.59 15.77 -15.71
CA ILE A 203 8.55 14.83 -15.33
C ILE A 203 7.72 15.34 -14.14
N GLY A 204 8.35 16.04 -13.18
CA GLY A 204 7.66 16.68 -12.06
C GLY A 204 6.75 17.83 -12.50
N THR A 205 7.19 18.66 -13.45
CA THR A 205 6.35 19.75 -13.99
C THR A 205 5.13 19.20 -14.72
N ILE A 206 5.35 18.24 -15.63
CA ILE A 206 4.27 17.61 -16.41
C ILE A 206 3.28 16.91 -15.48
N GLY A 207 3.78 16.14 -14.51
CA GLY A 207 2.96 15.45 -13.52
C GLY A 207 2.17 16.43 -12.64
N ALA A 208 2.80 17.50 -12.14
CA ALA A 208 2.12 18.50 -11.33
C ALA A 208 0.98 19.20 -12.09
N ILE A 209 1.23 19.63 -13.34
CA ILE A 209 0.20 20.24 -14.20
C ILE A 209 -0.93 19.25 -14.46
N SER A 210 -0.60 17.98 -14.72
CA SER A 210 -1.59 16.93 -14.97
C SER A 210 -2.49 16.67 -13.77
N VAL A 211 -1.92 16.57 -12.57
CA VAL A 211 -2.68 16.37 -11.32
C VAL A 211 -3.52 17.60 -10.99
N ILE A 212 -2.97 18.82 -11.14
CA ILE A 212 -3.72 20.07 -10.94
C ILE A 212 -4.95 20.08 -11.84
N LYS A 213 -4.77 19.80 -13.13
CA LYS A 213 -5.89 19.77 -14.08
C LYS A 213 -6.89 18.68 -13.73
N ALA A 214 -6.46 17.45 -13.49
CA ALA A 214 -7.37 16.32 -13.27
C ALA A 214 -8.17 16.44 -11.96
N VAL A 215 -7.55 16.93 -10.89
CA VAL A 215 -8.15 16.94 -9.54
C VAL A 215 -8.81 18.28 -9.21
N TYR A 216 -8.15 19.40 -9.51
CA TYR A 216 -8.62 20.72 -9.09
C TYR A 216 -9.54 21.36 -10.14
N ILE A 217 -9.30 21.10 -11.42
CA ILE A 217 -10.12 21.64 -12.51
C ILE A 217 -11.23 20.65 -12.89
N ASP A 218 -10.85 19.42 -13.28
CA ASP A 218 -11.79 18.41 -13.78
C ASP A 218 -12.54 17.68 -12.66
N ARG A 219 -12.21 17.94 -11.38
CA ARG A 219 -12.84 17.36 -10.17
C ARG A 219 -12.97 15.82 -10.22
N ARG A 220 -12.00 15.13 -10.81
CA ARG A 220 -12.04 13.67 -10.94
C ARG A 220 -11.64 12.99 -9.63
N GLU A 221 -12.47 12.07 -9.16
CA GLU A 221 -12.09 11.15 -8.08
C GLU A 221 -11.21 10.05 -8.66
N LEU A 222 -9.91 10.09 -8.34
CA LEU A 222 -8.91 9.17 -8.87
C LEU A 222 -8.20 8.46 -7.72
N THR A 223 -8.03 7.14 -7.87
CA THR A 223 -7.19 6.32 -6.99
C THR A 223 -5.72 6.54 -7.29
N CYS A 224 -4.90 6.58 -6.24
CA CYS A 224 -3.47 6.86 -6.34
C CYS A 224 -2.73 5.73 -7.05
N ALA A 225 -2.26 5.98 -8.28
CA ALA A 225 -1.39 5.03 -9.00
C ALA A 225 0.00 4.90 -8.36
N CYS A 226 0.43 5.88 -7.54
CA CYS A 226 1.78 5.91 -6.96
C CYS A 226 2.09 4.76 -5.98
N VAL A 227 1.07 4.01 -5.55
CA VAL A 227 1.22 2.86 -4.65
C VAL A 227 1.03 1.52 -5.39
N GLY A 228 1.11 1.50 -6.73
CA GLY A 228 1.08 0.25 -7.51
C GLY A 228 -0.31 -0.37 -7.67
N GLY A 229 -1.35 0.45 -7.82
CA GLY A 229 -2.71 0.03 -8.20
C GLY A 229 -3.50 -0.81 -7.18
N GLY A 230 -2.89 -1.28 -6.10
CA GLY A 230 -3.52 -2.07 -5.04
C GLY A 230 -4.10 -1.27 -3.86
N SER A 231 -4.15 0.07 -3.93
CA SER A 231 -4.58 0.91 -2.80
C SER A 231 -5.66 1.92 -3.18
N ASN A 232 -6.72 1.97 -2.39
CA ASN A 232 -7.77 3.00 -2.48
C ASN A 232 -7.33 4.27 -1.74
N VAL A 233 -6.23 4.89 -2.16
CA VAL A 233 -5.79 6.19 -1.60
C VAL A 233 -6.20 7.29 -2.57
N PRO A 234 -6.87 8.37 -2.13
CA PRO A 234 -7.18 9.48 -3.01
C PRO A 234 -5.89 10.17 -3.49
N LEU A 235 -5.70 10.18 -4.80
CA LEU A 235 -4.47 10.56 -5.51
C LEU A 235 -4.03 12.01 -5.24
N GLY A 236 -4.99 12.92 -5.10
CA GLY A 236 -4.78 14.33 -5.42
C GLY A 236 -3.68 15.04 -4.62
N PHE A 237 -3.70 14.92 -3.30
CA PHE A 237 -2.76 15.68 -2.46
C PHE A 237 -1.35 15.06 -2.46
N ILE A 238 -1.26 13.73 -2.33
CA ILE A 238 0.02 13.03 -2.21
C ILE A 238 0.80 13.09 -3.52
N SER A 239 0.15 12.78 -4.65
CA SER A 239 0.81 12.80 -5.96
C SER A 239 1.19 14.21 -6.42
N LEU A 240 0.38 15.22 -6.10
CA LEU A 240 0.76 16.61 -6.37
C LEU A 240 2.00 17.01 -5.56
N THR A 241 2.03 16.67 -4.27
CA THR A 241 3.16 16.98 -3.40
C THR A 241 4.44 16.30 -3.90
N GLU A 242 4.36 15.03 -4.32
CA GLU A 242 5.48 14.28 -4.91
C GLU A 242 6.06 14.98 -6.14
N ASN A 243 5.20 15.34 -7.11
CA ASN A 243 5.62 16.00 -8.34
C ASN A 243 6.22 17.40 -8.09
N LEU A 244 5.66 18.16 -7.14
CA LEU A 244 6.18 19.47 -6.74
C LEU A 244 7.52 19.36 -6.01
N VAL A 245 7.68 18.36 -5.14
CA VAL A 245 8.95 18.09 -4.46
C VAL A 245 10.02 17.72 -5.49
N MET A 246 9.68 16.87 -6.46
CA MET A 246 10.60 16.46 -7.52
C MET A 246 11.07 17.66 -8.35
N LEU A 247 10.12 18.52 -8.75
CA LEU A 247 10.42 19.78 -9.44
C LEU A 247 11.30 20.69 -8.57
N GLY A 248 10.91 20.92 -7.32
CA GLY A 248 11.64 21.81 -6.39
C GLY A 248 13.05 21.33 -6.10
N MET A 249 13.25 20.04 -5.88
CA MET A 249 14.56 19.43 -5.67
C MET A 249 15.43 19.54 -6.93
N GLY A 250 14.87 19.29 -8.12
CA GLY A 250 15.60 19.45 -9.38
C GLY A 250 16.05 20.89 -9.61
N VAL A 251 15.16 21.87 -9.39
CA VAL A 251 15.51 23.30 -9.48
C VAL A 251 16.58 23.68 -8.46
N TRP A 252 16.46 23.21 -7.22
CA TRP A 252 17.45 23.47 -6.18
C TRP A 252 18.83 22.90 -6.56
N MET A 253 18.89 21.67 -7.07
CA MET A 253 20.16 21.06 -7.49
C MET A 253 20.83 21.86 -8.62
N LEU A 254 20.08 22.28 -9.65
CA LEU A 254 20.63 23.14 -10.71
C LEU A 254 21.08 24.50 -10.19
N ALA A 255 20.26 25.15 -9.35
CA ALA A 255 20.61 26.44 -8.77
C ALA A 255 21.87 26.36 -7.91
N ALA A 256 22.00 25.31 -7.10
CA ALA A 256 23.19 25.06 -6.29
C ALA A 256 24.44 24.82 -7.16
N GLN A 257 24.30 24.16 -8.31
CA GLN A 257 25.40 23.92 -9.25
C GLN A 257 25.84 25.19 -9.99
N ILE A 258 24.92 26.13 -10.25
CA ILE A 258 25.22 27.40 -10.93
C ILE A 258 25.80 28.43 -9.95
N ALA A 259 25.40 28.36 -8.68
CA ALA A 259 25.84 29.29 -7.64
C ALA A 259 27.17 28.91 -6.97
N GLY A 260 27.64 27.67 -7.14
CA GLY A 260 28.93 27.17 -6.64
C GLY A 260 29.97 27.12 -7.74
#